data_AF-A0A1Z9FBJ5-F1
#
_entry.id   AF-A0A1Z9FBJ5-F1
#
_cell.length_a   1.000
_cell.length_b   1.000
_cell.length_c   1.000
_cell.angle_alpha   90.00
_cell.angle_beta   90.00
_cell.angle_gamma   90.00
#
_symmetry.space_group_name_H-M   'P 1'
#
loop_
_entity.id
_entity.type
_entity.pdbx_description
1 polymer ?
#
loop_
_entity_poly.entity_id
_entity_poly.type
_entity_poly.pdbx_seq_one_letter_code
_entity_poly.pdbx_strand_id
1 'polypeptide(L)'
;MKVLPPLALLFSLAALAVSLIRQPEPSLEKSSPSTARLETRIRSLENELAQLANATRQPVNEFQDPLTNQSDSNLPLDPKDSAPTKLEQQLSDLGVLEHFRKQKAKLAEARSIVLDSERDQWERVKTLSSLKEGGEIDDEIVSSMMPLWTASLEDPKGGYLRWQLLENLRGTTNGEFRTNILEWIGEEESSKMRGQALETLAPMASDPNVTEWLEYLAENDSEPRIQERALGILGNNNEGK
;
A
#
# COMPACT_ATOMS: atom_id res chain seq x y z
N MET A 1 42.12 -32.97 -17.42
CA MET A 1 42.04 -32.74 -18.87
C MET A 1 40.98 -33.66 -19.48
N LYS A 2 39.82 -33.12 -19.86
CA LYS A 2 39.24 -33.20 -21.22
C LYS A 2 37.92 -32.42 -21.21
N VAL A 3 37.80 -31.57 -22.21
CA VAL A 3 36.81 -30.51 -22.42
C VAL A 3 36.04 -30.86 -23.70
N LEU A 4 34.81 -30.33 -23.82
CA LEU A 4 33.96 -30.11 -25.02
C LEU A 4 32.71 -31.02 -25.13
N PRO A 5 31.60 -30.55 -25.73
CA PRO A 5 31.11 -29.16 -25.88
C PRO A 5 29.58 -28.95 -25.65
N PRO A 6 29.13 -27.71 -25.40
CA PRO A 6 27.72 -27.32 -25.23
C PRO A 6 27.12 -26.85 -26.57
N LEU A 7 26.66 -27.77 -27.42
CA LEU A 7 26.01 -27.38 -28.68
C LEU A 7 24.78 -28.21 -29.08
N ALA A 8 24.23 -29.03 -28.17
CA ALA A 8 23.07 -29.87 -28.46
C ALA A 8 21.79 -29.48 -27.71
N LEU A 9 21.79 -28.39 -26.92
CA LEU A 9 20.64 -27.99 -26.10
C LEU A 9 19.88 -26.76 -26.63
N LEU A 10 20.31 -26.20 -27.76
CA LEU A 10 19.71 -24.98 -28.36
C LEU A 10 18.65 -25.25 -29.44
N PHE A 11 18.19 -26.49 -29.62
CA PHE A 11 17.15 -26.82 -30.62
C PHE A 11 15.82 -27.36 -30.06
N SER A 12 15.64 -27.42 -28.74
CA SER A 12 14.42 -28.02 -28.13
C SER A 12 13.37 -27.03 -27.62
N LEU A 13 13.62 -25.71 -27.62
CA LEU A 13 12.67 -24.72 -27.08
C LEU A 13 11.89 -23.95 -28.15
N ALA A 14 12.30 -24.02 -29.42
CA ALA A 14 11.52 -23.48 -30.54
C ALA A 14 10.34 -24.38 -30.97
N ALA A 15 10.29 -25.64 -30.51
CA ALA A 15 9.22 -26.59 -30.84
C ALA A 15 8.01 -26.53 -29.89
N LEU A 16 8.13 -25.90 -28.72
CA LEU A 16 7.00 -25.70 -27.79
C LEU A 16 6.16 -24.47 -28.14
N ALA A 17 6.71 -23.51 -28.89
CA ALA A 17 6.01 -22.30 -29.33
C ALA A 17 5.10 -22.53 -30.55
N VAL A 18 5.30 -23.60 -31.33
CA VAL A 18 4.50 -23.90 -32.54
C VAL A 18 3.35 -24.88 -32.26
N SER A 19 3.39 -25.63 -31.15
CA SER A 19 2.32 -26.58 -30.79
C SER A 19 1.12 -25.95 -30.08
N LEU A 20 1.15 -24.66 -29.74
CA LEU A 20 0.01 -23.94 -29.14
C LEU A 20 -0.80 -23.11 -30.15
N ILE A 21 -0.35 -23.02 -31.42
CA ILE A 21 -0.97 -22.14 -32.44
C ILE A 21 -1.91 -22.92 -33.40
N ARG A 22 -2.08 -24.24 -33.27
CA ARG A 22 -2.95 -24.99 -34.18
C ARG A 22 -3.94 -25.96 -33.52
N GLN A 23 -5.19 -25.49 -33.56
CA GLN A 23 -6.47 -26.20 -33.69
C GLN A 23 -7.19 -26.63 -32.41
N PRO A 24 -8.53 -26.86 -32.46
CA PRO A 24 -9.59 -26.30 -33.32
C PRO A 24 -10.76 -25.73 -32.48
N GLU A 25 -11.82 -25.26 -33.15
CA GLU A 25 -13.12 -24.79 -32.64
C GLU A 25 -13.51 -25.17 -31.18
N PRO A 26 -13.98 -24.21 -30.35
CA PRO A 26 -14.73 -24.57 -29.16
C PRO A 26 -16.13 -25.02 -29.59
N SER A 27 -16.27 -26.33 -29.60
CA SER A 27 -17.54 -27.00 -29.42
C SER A 27 -18.25 -26.46 -28.19
N LEU A 28 -19.59 -26.42 -28.31
CA LEU A 28 -20.57 -25.95 -27.36
C LEU A 28 -20.35 -26.54 -25.95
N GLU A 29 -19.54 -25.90 -25.11
CA GLU A 29 -19.47 -26.23 -23.69
C GLU A 29 -20.72 -25.71 -23.00
N LYS A 30 -21.53 -26.65 -22.51
CA LYS A 30 -22.66 -26.41 -21.62
C LYS A 30 -22.20 -25.51 -20.48
N SER A 31 -22.70 -24.28 -20.43
CA SER A 31 -22.52 -23.40 -19.30
C SER A 31 -22.97 -24.13 -18.04
N SER A 32 -22.03 -24.28 -17.09
CA SER A 32 -22.37 -24.78 -15.77
C SER A 32 -23.46 -23.87 -15.16
N PRO A 33 -24.46 -24.41 -14.46
CA PRO A 33 -25.58 -23.61 -13.94
C PRO A 33 -25.12 -22.47 -13.00
N SER A 34 -23.90 -22.58 -12.44
CA SER A 34 -23.25 -21.54 -11.65
C SER A 34 -22.76 -20.34 -12.48
N THR A 35 -22.20 -20.54 -13.67
CA THR A 35 -21.70 -19.44 -14.51
C THR A 35 -22.85 -18.65 -15.14
N ALA A 36 -23.88 -19.33 -15.61
CA ALA A 36 -25.10 -18.67 -16.11
C ALA A 36 -25.79 -17.82 -15.01
N ARG A 37 -25.80 -18.30 -13.76
CA ARG A 37 -26.36 -17.56 -12.63
C ARG A 37 -25.52 -16.32 -12.28
N LEU A 38 -24.19 -16.42 -12.36
CA LEU A 38 -23.27 -15.31 -12.13
C LEU A 38 -23.42 -14.23 -13.20
N GLU A 39 -23.46 -14.62 -14.48
CA GLU A 39 -23.68 -13.69 -15.60
C GLU A 39 -25.02 -12.97 -15.50
N THR A 40 -26.08 -13.68 -15.09
CA THR A 40 -27.40 -13.08 -14.88
C THR A 40 -27.35 -12.04 -13.75
N ARG A 41 -26.56 -12.30 -12.69
CA ARG A 41 -26.43 -11.37 -11.56
C ARG A 41 -25.60 -10.14 -11.92
N ILE A 42 -24.54 -10.31 -12.71
CA ILE A 42 -23.72 -9.20 -13.23
C ILE A 42 -24.60 -8.29 -14.08
N ARG A 43 -25.36 -8.84 -15.02
CA ARG A 43 -26.26 -8.06 -15.88
C ARG A 43 -27.37 -7.35 -15.10
N SER A 44 -27.85 -7.94 -14.02
CA SER A 44 -28.82 -7.30 -13.11
C SER A 44 -28.21 -6.09 -12.39
N LEU A 45 -26.98 -6.22 -11.90
CA LEU A 45 -26.28 -5.15 -11.19
C LEU A 45 -25.89 -4.00 -12.13
N GLU A 46 -25.47 -4.30 -13.35
CA GLU A 46 -25.20 -3.30 -14.39
C GLU A 46 -26.46 -2.49 -14.72
N ASN A 47 -27.62 -3.15 -14.82
CA ASN A 47 -28.89 -2.47 -15.05
C ASN A 47 -29.33 -1.60 -13.87
N GLU A 48 -29.11 -2.04 -12.62
CA GLU A 48 -29.39 -1.21 -11.44
C GLU A 48 -28.49 0.03 -11.39
N LEU A 49 -27.21 -0.10 -11.72
CA LEU A 49 -26.29 1.04 -11.82
C LEU A 49 -26.68 2.01 -12.93
N ALA A 50 -27.13 1.51 -14.08
CA ALA A 50 -27.61 2.35 -15.18
C ALA A 50 -28.89 3.13 -14.79
N GLN A 51 -29.79 2.51 -14.03
CA GLN A 51 -31.00 3.19 -13.52
C GLN A 51 -30.66 4.27 -12.50
N LEU A 52 -29.72 4.00 -11.57
CA LEU A 52 -29.23 4.98 -10.62
C LEU A 52 -28.58 6.17 -11.33
N ALA A 53 -27.73 5.91 -12.33
CA ALA A 53 -27.08 6.97 -13.12
C ALA A 53 -28.09 7.81 -13.93
N ASN A 54 -29.21 7.24 -14.36
CA ASN A 54 -30.28 7.98 -15.04
C ASN A 54 -31.18 8.75 -14.07
N ALA A 55 -31.37 8.25 -12.84
CA ALA A 55 -32.11 8.98 -11.80
C ALA A 55 -31.37 10.25 -11.35
N THR A 56 -30.05 10.29 -11.43
CA THR A 56 -29.23 11.47 -11.10
C THR A 56 -29.21 12.54 -12.21
N ARG A 57 -29.83 12.29 -13.38
CA ARG A 57 -29.79 13.21 -14.54
C ARG A 57 -31.09 13.99 -14.80
N GLN A 58 -32.05 14.03 -13.87
CA GLN A 58 -33.17 14.97 -14.00
C GLN A 58 -32.71 16.41 -13.67
N PRO A 59 -32.88 17.38 -14.59
CA PRO A 59 -32.54 18.78 -14.34
C PRO A 59 -33.62 19.44 -13.48
N VAL A 60 -33.25 19.89 -12.28
CA VAL A 60 -34.07 20.83 -11.50
C VAL A 60 -33.89 22.20 -12.13
N ASN A 61 -34.94 22.69 -12.78
CA ASN A 61 -35.01 24.05 -13.33
C ASN A 61 -35.03 25.07 -12.18
N GLU A 62 -34.13 26.04 -12.24
CA GLU A 62 -34.04 27.22 -11.36
C GLU A 62 -35.35 28.02 -11.33
N PHE A 63 -35.68 28.62 -10.18
CA PHE A 63 -35.92 30.08 -10.07
C PHE A 63 -35.99 30.54 -8.60
N GLN A 64 -35.03 31.42 -8.26
CA GLN A 64 -35.12 32.61 -7.38
C GLN A 64 -35.23 32.48 -5.84
N ASP A 65 -34.13 32.88 -5.18
CA ASP A 65 -34.09 33.59 -3.88
C ASP A 65 -34.50 35.08 -4.07
N PRO A 66 -34.89 35.87 -3.02
CA PRO A 66 -34.38 35.76 -1.64
C PRO A 66 -35.32 36.14 -0.46
N LEU A 67 -34.85 35.79 0.75
CA LEU A 67 -35.27 36.23 2.09
C LEU A 67 -36.65 35.77 2.62
N THR A 68 -36.63 34.87 3.60
CA THR A 68 -37.15 35.15 4.95
C THR A 68 -36.70 34.09 5.96
N ASN A 69 -36.26 34.56 7.13
CA ASN A 69 -35.94 33.78 8.32
C ASN A 69 -37.02 32.73 8.63
N GLN A 70 -36.62 31.46 8.77
CA GLN A 70 -37.06 30.65 9.90
C GLN A 70 -35.90 29.75 10.36
N SER A 71 -35.50 29.96 11.62
CA SER A 71 -34.78 28.97 12.41
C SER A 71 -35.59 27.68 12.41
N ASP A 72 -35.05 26.64 11.79
CA ASP A 72 -35.30 25.26 12.20
C ASP A 72 -34.00 24.68 12.70
N SER A 73 -33.65 25.12 13.91
CA SER A 73 -32.95 24.27 14.85
C SER A 73 -33.83 23.03 15.07
N ASN A 74 -33.39 21.87 14.57
CA ASN A 74 -33.59 20.52 15.14
C ASN A 74 -33.38 19.46 14.04
N LEU A 75 -32.11 19.12 13.77
CA LEU A 75 -31.79 17.74 13.44
C LEU A 75 -31.51 17.05 14.78
N PRO A 76 -32.41 16.19 15.29
CA PRO A 76 -32.05 15.32 16.39
C PRO A 76 -31.09 14.28 15.81
N LEU A 77 -29.80 14.49 16.02
CA LEU A 77 -28.85 13.38 16.09
C LEU A 77 -29.13 12.64 17.39
N ASP A 78 -30.24 11.89 17.44
CA ASP A 78 -30.51 10.95 18.53
C ASP A 78 -29.87 9.60 18.15
N PRO A 79 -28.82 9.15 18.85
CA PRO A 79 -28.26 7.83 18.65
C PRO A 79 -28.99 6.86 19.58
N LYS A 80 -30.28 6.60 19.34
CA LYS A 80 -31.03 5.59 20.09
C LYS A 80 -32.13 4.98 19.22
N ASP A 81 -32.11 3.66 19.12
CA ASP A 81 -33.22 2.79 18.70
C ASP A 81 -33.52 2.62 17.20
N SER A 82 -32.52 2.49 16.33
CA SER A 82 -32.72 1.71 15.10
C SER A 82 -32.38 0.23 15.37
N ALA A 83 -33.38 -0.64 15.30
CA ALA A 83 -33.17 -2.09 15.37
C ALA A 83 -32.13 -2.51 14.33
N PRO A 84 -31.17 -3.41 14.68
CA PRO A 84 -30.12 -3.80 13.75
C PRO A 84 -30.76 -4.36 12.48
N THR A 85 -30.28 -3.88 11.35
CA THR A 85 -30.70 -4.42 10.06
C THR A 85 -30.40 -5.91 10.01
N LYS A 86 -31.14 -6.65 9.18
CA LYS A 86 -30.90 -8.10 9.00
C LYS A 86 -29.43 -8.42 8.67
N LEU A 87 -28.77 -7.53 7.93
CA LEU A 87 -27.35 -7.64 7.57
C LEU A 87 -26.42 -7.42 8.77
N GLU A 88 -26.67 -6.40 9.60
CA GLU A 88 -25.90 -6.17 10.83
C GLU A 88 -26.06 -7.31 11.83
N GLN A 89 -27.27 -7.86 11.96
CA GLN A 89 -27.49 -9.04 12.80
C GLN A 89 -26.68 -10.24 12.27
N GLN A 90 -26.69 -10.50 10.96
CA GLN A 90 -25.88 -11.57 10.37
C GLN A 90 -24.37 -11.35 10.56
N LEU A 91 -23.87 -10.11 10.42
CA LEU A 91 -22.47 -9.79 10.67
C LEU A 91 -22.10 -9.89 12.16
N SER A 92 -23.03 -9.58 13.06
CA SER A 92 -22.87 -9.77 14.50
C SER A 92 -22.83 -11.24 14.88
N ASP A 93 -23.75 -12.05 14.36
CA ASP A 93 -23.84 -13.49 14.62
C ASP A 93 -22.60 -14.24 14.09
N LEU A 94 -22.02 -13.77 12.99
CA LEU A 94 -20.75 -14.27 12.44
C LEU A 94 -19.51 -13.75 13.19
N GLY A 95 -19.66 -12.89 14.19
CA GLY A 95 -18.57 -12.32 14.98
C GLY A 95 -17.70 -11.28 14.24
N VAL A 96 -18.10 -10.89 13.02
CA VAL A 96 -17.33 -9.97 12.16
C VAL A 96 -17.23 -8.58 12.81
N LEU A 97 -18.35 -8.06 13.34
CA LEU A 97 -18.36 -6.75 14.00
C LEU A 97 -17.47 -6.72 15.24
N GLU A 98 -17.46 -7.80 16.02
CA GLU A 98 -16.63 -7.92 17.21
C GLU A 98 -15.14 -8.00 16.87
N HIS A 99 -14.80 -8.73 15.82
CA HIS A 99 -13.44 -8.78 15.29
C HIS A 99 -12.94 -7.39 14.89
N PHE A 100 -13.72 -6.62 14.12
CA PHE A 100 -13.32 -5.26 13.71
C PHE A 100 -13.24 -4.28 14.88
N ARG A 101 -14.13 -4.39 15.89
CA ARG A 101 -14.02 -3.58 17.11
C ARG A 101 -12.72 -3.87 17.87
N LYS A 102 -12.40 -5.14 18.07
CA LYS A 102 -11.15 -5.56 18.74
C LYS A 102 -9.92 -5.11 17.97
N GLN A 103 -9.94 -5.26 16.64
CA GLN A 103 -8.85 -4.78 15.79
C GLN A 103 -8.67 -3.27 15.90
N LYS A 104 -9.77 -2.50 15.85
CA LYS A 104 -9.71 -1.04 16.02
C LYS A 104 -9.18 -0.64 17.39
N ALA A 105 -9.60 -1.31 18.46
CA ALA A 105 -9.09 -1.05 19.81
C ALA A 105 -7.59 -1.35 19.92
N LYS A 106 -7.13 -2.47 19.35
CA LYS A 106 -5.71 -2.85 19.31
C LYS A 106 -4.88 -1.82 18.55
N LEU A 107 -5.37 -1.32 17.41
CA LEU A 107 -4.67 -0.29 16.63
C LEU A 107 -4.62 1.04 17.36
N ALA A 108 -5.69 1.42 18.07
CA ALA A 108 -5.71 2.62 18.91
C ALA A 108 -4.71 2.53 20.08
N GLU A 109 -4.60 1.37 20.73
CA GLU A 109 -3.60 1.12 21.76
C GLU A 109 -2.18 1.18 21.18
N ALA A 110 -1.93 0.52 20.05
CA ALA A 110 -0.64 0.57 19.36
C ALA A 110 -0.24 2.01 19.00
N ARG A 111 -1.20 2.82 18.54
CA ARG A 111 -0.98 4.25 18.27
C ARG A 111 -0.56 5.00 19.53
N SER A 112 -1.28 4.78 20.63
CA SER A 112 -0.95 5.40 21.92
C SER A 112 0.46 5.05 22.40
N ILE A 113 0.90 3.80 22.21
CA ILE A 113 2.26 3.38 22.58
C ILE A 113 3.30 4.09 21.72
N VAL A 114 3.11 4.12 20.40
CA VAL A 114 4.09 4.71 19.45
C VAL A 114 4.26 6.22 19.68
N LEU A 115 3.17 6.93 19.95
CA LEU A 115 3.17 8.39 20.17
C LEU A 115 3.64 8.81 21.57
N ASP A 116 3.73 7.90 22.52
CA ASP A 116 4.20 8.20 23.88
C ASP A 116 5.72 8.31 23.90
N SER A 117 6.24 9.54 23.92
CA SER A 117 7.69 9.82 23.88
C SER A 117 8.45 9.31 25.11
N GLU A 118 7.75 9.11 26.23
CA GLU A 118 8.33 8.66 27.49
C GLU A 118 8.45 7.13 27.56
N ARG A 119 7.88 6.42 26.57
CA ARG A 119 8.01 4.96 26.47
C ARG A 119 9.40 4.55 26.03
N ASP A 120 9.72 3.32 26.38
CA ASP A 120 10.92 2.65 25.91
C ASP A 120 10.97 2.68 24.36
N GLN A 121 12.12 3.09 23.83
CA GLN A 121 12.30 3.28 22.39
C GLN A 121 12.06 1.99 21.61
N TRP A 122 12.48 0.85 22.16
CA TRP A 122 12.30 -0.44 21.53
C TRP A 122 10.84 -0.89 21.56
N GLU A 123 10.11 -0.65 22.65
CA GLU A 123 8.67 -0.88 22.73
C GLU A 123 7.91 -0.10 21.65
N ARG A 124 8.25 1.19 21.48
CA ARG A 124 7.65 2.05 20.45
C ARG A 124 7.91 1.50 19.04
N VAL A 125 9.18 1.24 18.69
CA VAL A 125 9.53 0.75 17.34
C VAL A 125 8.95 -0.62 17.05
N LYS A 126 8.97 -1.55 18.02
CA LYS A 126 8.37 -2.88 17.84
C LYS A 126 6.86 -2.80 17.58
N THR A 127 6.19 -1.82 18.17
CA THR A 127 4.74 -1.63 18.02
C THR A 127 4.35 -1.10 16.64
N LEU A 128 5.27 -0.47 15.90
CA LEU A 128 5.04 -0.01 14.53
C LEU A 128 4.56 -1.13 13.59
N SER A 129 5.00 -2.38 13.80
CA SER A 129 4.58 -3.48 12.92
C SER A 129 3.08 -3.71 12.96
N SER A 130 2.45 -3.52 14.13
CA SER A 130 1.00 -3.63 14.29
C SER A 130 0.26 -2.52 13.55
N LEU A 131 0.80 -1.30 13.56
CA LEU A 131 0.22 -0.18 12.81
C LEU A 131 0.42 -0.35 11.30
N LYS A 132 1.58 -0.82 10.86
CA LYS A 132 1.85 -1.16 9.45
C LYS A 132 0.88 -2.22 8.93
N GLU A 133 0.70 -3.31 9.68
CA GLU A 133 -0.26 -4.38 9.33
C GLU A 133 -1.71 -3.87 9.28
N GLY A 134 -2.05 -2.88 10.11
CA GLY A 134 -3.35 -2.23 10.12
C GLY A 134 -3.54 -1.13 9.06
N GLY A 135 -2.48 -0.70 8.38
CA GLY A 135 -2.52 0.45 7.47
C GLY A 135 -2.69 1.80 8.18
N GLU A 136 -2.31 1.90 9.46
CA GLU A 136 -2.51 3.07 10.34
C GLU A 136 -1.20 3.86 10.56
N ILE A 137 -0.28 3.83 9.59
CA ILE A 137 0.94 4.66 9.60
C ILE A 137 0.64 5.95 8.83
N ASP A 138 0.53 7.06 9.56
CA ASP A 138 0.40 8.40 9.01
C ASP A 138 1.63 9.26 9.35
N ASP A 139 1.65 10.51 8.88
CA ASP A 139 2.77 11.42 9.08
C ASP A 139 3.03 11.74 10.56
N GLU A 140 2.00 11.76 11.42
CA GLU A 140 2.19 11.96 12.86
C GLU A 140 3.00 10.80 13.46
N ILE A 141 2.64 9.56 13.08
CA ILE A 141 3.38 8.37 13.49
C ILE A 141 4.82 8.41 12.97
N VAL A 142 5.03 8.74 11.70
CA VAL A 142 6.38 8.84 11.12
C VAL A 142 7.21 9.90 11.85
N SER A 143 6.70 11.13 11.99
CA SER A 143 7.42 12.22 12.66
C SER A 143 7.73 11.89 14.13
N SER A 144 6.83 11.19 14.85
CA SER A 144 7.10 10.78 16.23
C SER A 144 8.29 9.82 16.38
N MET A 145 8.69 9.14 15.30
CA MET A 145 9.83 8.21 15.24
C MET A 145 11.14 8.89 14.83
N MET A 146 11.11 10.11 14.29
CA MET A 146 12.32 10.79 13.81
C MET A 146 13.35 11.06 14.93
N PRO A 147 12.95 11.41 16.17
CA PRO A 147 13.90 11.45 17.28
C PRO A 147 14.64 10.11 17.52
N LEU A 148 13.98 8.98 17.28
CA LEU A 148 14.60 7.65 17.40
C LEU A 148 15.56 7.36 16.25
N TRP A 149 15.26 7.85 15.04
CA TRP A 149 16.21 7.83 13.94
C TRP A 149 17.48 8.57 14.31
N THR A 150 17.37 9.82 14.75
CA THR A 150 18.53 10.65 15.11
C THR A 150 19.34 10.01 16.25
N ALA A 151 18.68 9.58 17.32
CA ALA A 151 19.35 8.90 18.43
C ALA A 151 20.08 7.61 17.99
N SER A 152 19.54 6.90 16.98
CA SER A 152 20.18 5.68 16.47
C SER A 152 21.52 5.96 15.80
N LEU A 153 21.72 7.13 15.19
CA LEU A 153 22.96 7.47 14.47
C LEU A 153 24.14 7.61 15.43
N GLU A 154 23.86 8.05 16.66
CA GLU A 154 24.86 8.22 17.72
C GLU A 154 25.16 6.92 18.48
N ASP A 155 24.25 5.94 18.44
CA ASP A 155 24.43 4.63 19.08
C ASP A 155 25.16 3.64 18.16
N PRO A 156 26.33 3.09 18.57
CA PRO A 156 27.00 2.01 17.84
C PRO A 156 26.12 0.78 17.57
N LYS A 157 25.07 0.56 18.37
CA LYS A 157 24.08 -0.51 18.21
C LYS A 157 22.78 -0.06 17.53
N GLY A 158 22.68 1.22 17.15
CA GLY A 158 21.49 1.82 16.56
C GLY A 158 21.15 1.33 15.15
N GLY A 159 22.05 0.59 14.49
CA GLY A 159 21.78 0.01 13.17
C GLY A 159 20.54 -0.89 13.12
N TYR A 160 20.27 -1.65 14.21
CA TYR A 160 19.06 -2.47 14.29
C TYR A 160 17.79 -1.62 14.43
N LEU A 161 17.86 -0.50 15.17
CA LEU A 161 16.77 0.46 15.29
C LEU A 161 16.46 1.09 13.93
N ARG A 162 17.48 1.55 13.19
CA ARG A 162 17.32 2.06 11.81
C ARG A 162 16.68 1.04 10.88
N TRP A 163 17.13 -0.22 10.94
CA TRP A 163 16.55 -1.28 10.13
C TRP A 163 15.04 -1.41 10.36
N GLN A 164 14.62 -1.41 11.63
CA GLN A 164 13.21 -1.49 11.98
C GLN A 164 12.41 -0.27 11.54
N LEU A 165 12.99 0.93 11.64
CA LEU A 165 12.35 2.15 11.13
C LEU A 165 12.17 2.09 9.61
N LEU A 166 13.22 1.74 8.86
CA LEU A 166 13.13 1.58 7.40
C LEU A 166 12.10 0.53 6.99
N GLU A 167 12.07 -0.62 7.69
CA GLU A 167 11.13 -1.71 7.41
C GLU A 167 9.68 -1.33 7.72
N ASN A 168 9.41 -0.75 8.89
CA ASN A 168 8.04 -0.49 9.32
C ASN A 168 7.45 0.78 8.71
N LEU A 169 8.28 1.76 8.34
CA LEU A 169 7.84 3.02 7.73
C LEU A 169 7.99 3.00 6.19
N ARG A 170 8.35 1.84 5.61
CA ARG A 170 8.36 1.64 4.15
C ARG A 170 6.97 1.93 3.57
N GLY A 171 6.92 2.63 2.44
CA GLY A 171 5.67 3.00 1.77
C GLY A 171 5.17 4.38 2.14
N THR A 172 5.74 4.99 3.19
CA THR A 172 5.42 6.38 3.57
C THR A 172 6.13 7.37 2.66
N THR A 173 5.57 8.57 2.55
CA THR A 173 6.13 9.67 1.72
C THR A 173 6.51 10.89 2.56
N ASN A 174 6.84 10.66 3.83
CA ASN A 174 7.13 11.73 4.78
C ASN A 174 8.44 12.44 4.42
N GLY A 175 8.38 13.76 4.31
CA GLY A 175 9.52 14.57 3.86
C GLY A 175 10.70 14.61 4.83
N GLU A 176 10.46 14.57 6.14
CA GLU A 176 11.51 14.54 7.16
C GLU A 176 12.26 13.21 7.12
N PHE A 177 11.51 12.10 7.07
CA PHE A 177 12.11 10.77 6.99
C PHE A 177 12.91 10.57 5.69
N ARG A 178 12.38 11.06 4.56
CA ARG A 178 13.12 11.09 3.29
C ARG A 178 14.45 11.81 3.42
N THR A 179 14.46 13.04 3.95
CA THR A 179 15.68 13.83 4.13
C THR A 179 16.68 13.08 5.02
N ASN A 180 16.22 12.54 6.16
CA ASN A 180 17.04 11.76 7.08
C ASN A 180 17.70 10.53 6.41
N ILE A 181 16.99 9.85 5.50
CA ILE A 181 17.55 8.72 4.76
C ILE A 181 18.60 9.21 3.76
N LEU A 182 18.32 10.27 2.99
CA LEU A 182 19.24 10.78 1.97
C LEU A 182 20.54 11.31 2.57
N GLU A 183 20.49 11.95 3.73
CA GLU A 183 21.69 12.42 4.44
C GLU A 183 22.57 11.27 4.93
N TRP A 184 21.97 10.14 5.32
CA TRP A 184 22.70 9.01 5.90
C TRP A 184 23.15 7.96 4.87
N ILE A 185 22.41 7.75 3.77
CA ILE A 185 22.61 6.59 2.88
C ILE A 185 24.00 6.58 2.20
N GLY A 186 24.59 7.75 1.97
CA GLY A 186 25.93 7.89 1.37
C GLY A 186 27.07 7.44 2.29
N GLU A 187 26.85 7.44 3.60
CA GLU A 187 27.84 7.04 4.61
C GLU A 187 27.66 5.58 5.05
N GLU A 188 26.53 4.95 4.70
CA GLU A 188 26.20 3.60 5.15
C GLU A 188 26.98 2.53 4.38
N GLU A 189 27.82 1.78 5.10
CA GLU A 189 28.68 0.74 4.50
C GLU A 189 27.92 -0.54 4.14
N SER A 190 26.86 -0.88 4.89
CA SER A 190 26.10 -2.10 4.67
C SER A 190 25.22 -2.00 3.43
N SER A 191 25.55 -2.76 2.39
CA SER A 191 24.72 -2.86 1.18
C SER A 191 23.29 -3.30 1.50
N LYS A 192 23.11 -4.14 2.52
CA LYS A 192 21.76 -4.54 2.98
C LYS A 192 20.96 -3.34 3.50
N MET A 193 21.58 -2.47 4.30
CA MET A 193 20.95 -1.26 4.84
C MET A 193 20.64 -0.26 3.71
N ARG A 194 21.59 -0.01 2.80
CA ARG A 194 21.36 0.83 1.61
C ARG A 194 20.22 0.29 0.75
N GLY A 195 20.19 -1.02 0.53
CA GLY A 195 19.13 -1.67 -0.22
C GLY A 195 17.76 -1.51 0.42
N GLN A 196 17.66 -1.54 1.75
CA GLN A 196 16.41 -1.28 2.46
C GLN A 196 16.00 0.20 2.36
N ALA A 197 16.96 1.12 2.48
CA ALA A 197 16.73 2.55 2.33
C ALA A 197 16.14 2.90 0.96
N LEU A 198 16.68 2.30 -0.11
CA LEU A 198 16.14 2.45 -1.46
C LEU A 198 14.67 2.00 -1.57
N GLU A 199 14.33 0.86 -0.96
CA GLU A 199 12.95 0.34 -0.95
C GLU A 199 12.00 1.26 -0.17
N THR A 200 12.50 1.92 0.87
CA THR A 200 11.75 2.94 1.63
C THR A 200 11.58 4.23 0.83
N LEU A 201 12.58 4.62 0.02
CA LEU A 201 12.54 5.81 -0.83
C LEU A 201 11.74 5.63 -2.12
N ALA A 202 11.50 4.40 -2.57
CA ALA A 202 10.86 4.11 -3.86
C ALA A 202 9.52 4.85 -4.11
N PRO A 203 8.59 4.99 -3.14
CA PRO A 203 7.36 5.76 -3.34
C PRO A 203 7.58 7.25 -3.62
N MET A 204 8.77 7.76 -3.29
CA MET A 204 9.19 9.16 -3.44
C MET A 204 10.14 9.34 -4.61
N ALA A 205 10.24 8.38 -5.53
CA ALA A 205 11.14 8.44 -6.68
C ALA A 205 10.84 9.61 -7.64
N SER A 206 9.66 10.25 -7.56
CA SER A 206 9.34 11.47 -8.31
C SER A 206 9.95 12.75 -7.72
N ASP A 207 10.45 12.69 -6.48
CA ASP A 207 11.17 13.79 -5.83
C ASP A 207 12.54 13.97 -6.51
N PRO A 208 12.91 15.20 -6.92
CA PRO A 208 14.19 15.46 -7.59
C PRO A 208 15.41 15.04 -6.77
N ASN A 209 15.40 15.25 -5.46
CA ASN A 209 16.53 14.89 -4.60
C ASN A 209 16.66 13.36 -4.48
N VAL A 210 15.54 12.64 -4.43
CA VAL A 210 15.54 11.17 -4.44
C VAL A 210 16.00 10.65 -5.80
N THR A 211 15.53 11.26 -6.89
CA THR A 211 15.96 10.90 -8.25
C THR A 211 17.47 11.05 -8.42
N GLU A 212 18.03 12.19 -8.04
CA GLU A 212 19.47 12.45 -8.12
C GLU A 212 20.28 11.42 -7.32
N TRP A 213 19.84 11.08 -6.11
CA TRP A 213 20.49 10.04 -5.31
C TRP A 213 20.36 8.63 -5.91
N LEU A 214 19.22 8.30 -6.51
CA LEU A 214 19.03 7.03 -7.21
C LEU A 214 19.96 6.93 -8.43
N GLU A 215 20.07 7.99 -9.22
CA GLU A 215 21.00 8.07 -10.36
C GLU A 215 22.46 7.92 -9.88
N TYR A 216 22.84 8.64 -8.83
CA TYR A 216 24.18 8.52 -8.24
C TYR A 216 24.51 7.09 -7.80
N LEU A 217 23.60 6.44 -7.06
CA LEU A 217 23.81 5.07 -6.58
C LEU A 217 23.78 4.04 -7.71
N ALA A 218 22.97 4.26 -8.75
CA ALA A 218 22.95 3.42 -9.94
C ALA A 218 24.31 3.38 -10.66
N GLU A 219 25.01 4.50 -10.70
CA GLU A 219 26.30 4.62 -11.39
C GLU A 219 27.51 4.29 -10.50
N ASN A 220 27.43 4.59 -9.21
CA ASN A 220 28.60 4.66 -8.34
C ASN A 220 28.60 3.68 -7.16
N ASP A 221 27.48 3.01 -6.83
CA ASP A 221 27.49 2.08 -5.68
C ASP A 221 28.46 0.92 -5.92
N SER A 222 29.17 0.49 -4.88
CA SER A 222 30.13 -0.61 -4.97
C SER A 222 29.47 -1.99 -5.14
N GLU A 223 28.20 -2.14 -4.78
CA GLU A 223 27.45 -3.39 -4.86
C GLU A 223 26.54 -3.39 -6.09
N PRO A 224 26.75 -4.29 -7.07
CA PRO A 224 25.93 -4.36 -8.29
C PRO A 224 24.44 -4.51 -8.03
N ARG A 225 24.04 -5.22 -6.97
CA ARG A 225 22.62 -5.37 -6.61
C ARG A 225 21.96 -4.06 -6.19
N ILE A 226 22.74 -3.12 -5.64
CA ILE A 226 22.23 -1.80 -5.26
C ILE A 226 22.11 -0.93 -6.50
N GLN A 227 23.07 -0.99 -7.41
CA GLN A 227 22.99 -0.34 -8.72
C GLN A 227 21.74 -0.77 -9.49
N GLU A 228 21.53 -2.09 -9.64
CA GLU A 228 20.37 -2.68 -10.31
C GLU A 228 19.04 -2.26 -9.65
N ARG A 229 19.00 -2.21 -8.31
CA ARG A 229 17.81 -1.79 -7.57
C ARG A 229 17.48 -0.32 -7.81
N ALA A 230 18.48 0.56 -7.77
CA ALA A 230 18.29 1.98 -8.03
C ALA A 230 17.75 2.21 -9.46
N LEU A 231 18.33 1.54 -10.46
CA LEU A 231 17.83 1.54 -11.84
C LEU A 231 16.40 1.03 -11.95
N GLY A 232 16.07 -0.06 -11.24
CA GLY A 232 14.71 -0.60 -11.23
C GLY A 232 13.68 0.39 -10.69
N ILE A 233 14.02 1.13 -9.62
CA ILE A 233 13.16 2.17 -9.05
C ILE A 233 12.99 3.34 -10.05
N LEU A 234 14.07 3.80 -10.68
CA LEU A 234 14.03 4.85 -11.70
C LEU A 234 13.16 4.45 -12.91
N GLY A 235 13.29 3.20 -13.37
CA GLY A 235 12.49 2.65 -14.47
C GLY A 235 10.99 2.67 -14.16
N ASN A 236 10.60 2.16 -12.99
CA ASN A 236 9.19 2.12 -12.56
C ASN A 236 8.57 3.52 -12.43
N ASN A 237 9.36 4.53 -12.01
CA ASN A 237 8.90 5.92 -11.91
C ASN A 237 8.65 6.57 -13.28
N ASN A 238 9.39 6.15 -14.32
CA ASN A 238 9.22 6.67 -15.67
C ASN A 238 8.02 6.05 -16.41
N GLU A 239 7.61 4.83 -16.05
CA GLU A 239 6.42 4.16 -16.63
C GLU A 239 5.09 4.67 -16.06
N GLY A 240 5.11 5.33 -14.90
CA GLY A 240 3.93 5.90 -14.25
C GLY A 240 3.56 7.34 -14.65
N LYS A 241 4.25 7.92 -15.64
CA LYS A 241 4.03 9.29 -16.16
C LYS A 241 3.24 9.30 -17.47
#